data_AF-A0A257G7Q6-F1
#
_entry.id   AF-A0A257G7Q6-F1
#
_cell.length_a   1.000
_cell.length_b   1.000
_cell.length_c   1.000
_cell.angle_alpha   90.00
_cell.angle_beta   90.00
_cell.angle_gamma   90.00
#
_symmetry.space_group_name_H-M   'P 1'
#
loop_
_entity.id
_entity.type
_entity.pdbx_description
1 polymer ?
#
loop_
_entity_poly.entity_id
_entity_poly.type
_entity_poly.pdbx_seq_one_letter_code
_entity_poly.pdbx_strand_id
1 'polypeptide(L)'
;MVRRGGKHPAGGGQPVHHLGKIPVKLGQHGLAITPLGPDPTSPGRSRVCCVIRFASRVCPVPEGRARPRCAWHKTKQFRRKPFVSISILQGAWPLLSLSAVAAATTGYQPLHWESLGLSPIAIDLGFFAIKWYSLAYLVGIMLAYFQLGRMIRQPGAPLAQRHADDLFFYATLGIILGGRLGYAVFYAPELLTNPARLIRLWEGGMSFHGGLIGTVLAIAWVAWRGGLNFVRTCDYIAVCVAPGLFLGRCANFVNGELWGRVTDSKVPWVMVFPGAGPLPRHPSQLYEALLEGLVLGIVLFVLFWRTRARWRPGLLVGIFAVGYALARFTVEFYREPDAQLLDFAMRSGLSMGQWLTLPMMAIGLSFIIRAVVRPPLAVSFQPAGQPNGQTVVS
;
A
#
# COMPACT_ATOMS: atom_id res chain seq x y z
N MET A 1 -68.72 -38.83 -50.01
CA MET A 1 -68.96 -40.03 -49.19
C MET A 1 -67.79 -40.99 -49.38
N VAL A 2 -66.85 -41.08 -48.42
CA VAL A 2 -66.69 -42.19 -47.42
C VAL A 2 -66.06 -43.45 -48.07
N ARG A 3 -64.97 -44.10 -47.60
CA ARG A 3 -64.08 -43.99 -46.41
C ARG A 3 -62.81 -44.87 -46.58
N ARG A 4 -61.69 -44.31 -46.08
CA ARG A 4 -60.61 -44.87 -45.21
C ARG A 4 -59.64 -45.96 -45.71
N GLY A 5 -58.34 -45.63 -45.60
CA GLY A 5 -57.18 -46.50 -45.82
C GLY A 5 -56.26 -46.66 -44.59
N GLY A 6 -55.36 -47.64 -44.67
CA GLY A 6 -53.94 -47.41 -44.97
C GLY A 6 -52.89 -47.25 -43.84
N LYS A 7 -52.16 -48.36 -43.61
CA LYS A 7 -50.69 -48.53 -43.33
C LYS A 7 -50.10 -48.46 -41.89
N HIS A 8 -49.24 -49.47 -41.65
CA HIS A 8 -48.30 -49.81 -40.55
C HIS A 8 -47.22 -48.75 -40.23
N PRO A 9 -46.52 -48.80 -39.05
CA PRO A 9 -45.23 -49.53 -38.89
C PRO A 9 -44.90 -50.06 -37.44
N ALA A 10 -43.65 -50.49 -37.26
CA ALA A 10 -43.06 -51.41 -36.26
C ALA A 10 -42.43 -50.79 -34.98
N GLY A 11 -42.01 -51.63 -34.01
CA GLY A 11 -40.73 -51.46 -33.28
C GLY A 11 -40.71 -51.40 -31.72
N GLY A 12 -40.26 -52.50 -31.07
CA GLY A 12 -39.17 -52.62 -30.06
C GLY A 12 -38.98 -51.73 -28.80
N GLY A 13 -39.29 -52.30 -27.62
CA GLY A 13 -38.53 -52.40 -26.34
C GLY A 13 -37.72 -51.27 -25.66
N GLN A 14 -38.11 -50.92 -24.40
CA GLN A 14 -37.36 -50.63 -23.13
C GLN A 14 -38.21 -49.73 -22.17
N PRO A 15 -37.84 -49.39 -20.90
CA PRO A 15 -37.16 -50.09 -19.78
C PRO A 15 -37.81 -49.83 -18.37
N VAL A 16 -37.13 -50.31 -17.31
CA VAL A 16 -37.52 -50.42 -15.88
C VAL A 16 -37.36 -49.11 -15.06
N HIS A 17 -38.21 -48.97 -14.02
CA HIS A 17 -38.53 -47.78 -13.21
C HIS A 17 -37.47 -47.21 -12.23
N HIS A 18 -37.62 -45.90 -11.99
CA HIS A 18 -36.88 -44.98 -11.11
C HIS A 18 -37.31 -44.99 -9.62
N LEU A 19 -36.33 -44.75 -8.72
CA LEU A 19 -36.43 -44.11 -7.38
C LEU A 19 -35.00 -43.65 -7.04
N GLY A 20 -34.63 -42.45 -6.57
CA GLY A 20 -35.24 -41.17 -6.26
C GLY A 20 -34.07 -40.26 -5.84
N LYS A 21 -34.00 -39.02 -6.36
CA LYS A 21 -32.83 -38.12 -6.32
C LYS A 21 -32.67 -37.41 -4.97
N ILE A 22 -31.46 -37.40 -4.38
CA ILE A 22 -31.08 -36.45 -3.33
C ILE A 22 -30.51 -35.19 -4.01
N PRO A 23 -31.02 -33.97 -3.72
CA PRO A 23 -30.55 -32.76 -4.39
C PRO A 23 -29.22 -32.27 -3.81
N VAL A 24 -28.16 -32.33 -4.61
CA VAL A 24 -26.93 -31.56 -4.37
C VAL A 24 -27.12 -30.16 -4.96
N LYS A 25 -27.25 -29.14 -4.10
CA LYS A 25 -27.16 -27.74 -4.53
C LYS A 25 -25.73 -27.43 -4.96
N LEU A 26 -25.51 -27.18 -6.26
CA LEU A 26 -24.27 -26.58 -6.74
C LEU A 26 -24.22 -25.10 -6.33
N GLY A 27 -23.27 -24.74 -5.45
CA GLY A 27 -22.83 -23.36 -5.25
C GLY A 27 -21.81 -22.96 -6.32
N GLN A 28 -21.86 -21.72 -6.80
CA GLN A 28 -21.09 -21.19 -7.95
C GLN A 28 -19.57 -21.03 -7.74
N HIS A 29 -18.96 -21.66 -6.74
CA HIS A 29 -17.51 -21.79 -6.63
C HIS A 29 -17.18 -23.23 -6.28
N GLY A 30 -16.53 -23.95 -7.21
CA GLY A 30 -16.19 -25.37 -7.09
C GLY A 30 -15.18 -25.65 -5.98
N LEU A 31 -15.66 -25.80 -4.75
CA LEU A 31 -14.94 -26.43 -3.64
C LEU A 31 -15.72 -27.67 -3.21
N ALA A 32 -15.16 -28.86 -3.47
CA ALA A 32 -15.59 -30.08 -2.80
C ALA A 32 -14.70 -30.28 -1.57
N ILE A 33 -15.27 -30.11 -0.37
CA ILE A 33 -14.64 -30.50 0.89
C ILE A 33 -15.23 -31.87 1.24
N THR A 34 -14.43 -32.93 1.20
CA THR A 34 -14.84 -34.24 1.70
C THR A 34 -14.10 -34.49 3.02
N PRO A 35 -14.80 -34.68 4.15
CA PRO A 35 -14.15 -35.09 5.38
C PRO A 35 -13.70 -36.55 5.26
N LEU A 36 -12.40 -36.81 5.42
CA LEU A 36 -11.91 -38.16 5.68
C LEU A 36 -12.15 -38.46 7.16
N GLY A 37 -12.85 -39.57 7.43
CA GLY A 37 -13.01 -40.09 8.78
C GLY A 37 -11.65 -40.45 9.42
N PRO A 38 -11.61 -40.61 10.75
CA PRO A 38 -10.36 -40.85 11.47
C PRO A 38 -9.67 -42.13 11.00
N ASP A 39 -8.35 -42.05 10.84
CA ASP A 39 -7.46 -43.17 10.50
C ASP A 39 -7.47 -44.21 11.63
N PRO A 40 -7.85 -45.48 11.39
CA PRO A 40 -7.94 -46.50 12.43
C PRO A 40 -6.57 -47.01 12.92
N THR A 41 -5.44 -46.48 12.42
CA THR A 41 -4.10 -47.02 12.74
C THR A 41 -3.27 -46.20 13.74
N SER A 42 -3.82 -45.14 14.36
CA SER A 42 -3.12 -44.43 15.45
C SER A 42 -4.06 -43.76 16.47
N PRO A 43 -4.21 -44.29 17.70
CA PRO A 43 -4.93 -43.59 18.76
C PRO A 43 -4.04 -42.47 19.31
N GLY A 44 -4.44 -41.20 19.11
CA GLY A 44 -3.91 -40.08 19.92
C GLY A 44 -3.21 -38.92 19.20
N ARG A 45 -3.28 -38.77 17.87
CA ARG A 45 -2.81 -37.53 17.20
C ARG A 45 -3.78 -37.02 16.14
N SER A 46 -4.59 -36.02 16.50
CA SER A 46 -5.36 -35.23 15.55
C SER A 46 -4.43 -34.32 14.73
N ARG A 47 -4.04 -34.76 13.53
CA ARG A 47 -3.47 -33.88 12.50
C ARG A 47 -4.47 -33.72 11.36
N VAL A 48 -5.11 -32.56 11.29
CA VAL A 48 -5.90 -32.16 10.12
C VAL A 48 -4.92 -31.76 9.01
N CYS A 49 -4.65 -32.68 8.08
CA CYS A 49 -3.90 -32.39 6.87
C CYS A 49 -4.87 -31.85 5.80
N CYS A 50 -4.87 -30.55 5.57
CA CYS A 50 -5.57 -29.95 4.44
C CYS A 50 -4.64 -29.97 3.21
N VAL A 51 -4.91 -30.84 2.24
CA VAL A 51 -4.20 -30.85 0.95
C VAL A 51 -5.06 -30.12 -0.07
N ILE A 52 -4.66 -28.89 -0.43
CA ILE A 52 -5.27 -28.14 -1.52
C ILE A 52 -4.68 -28.67 -2.83
N ARG A 53 -5.44 -29.49 -3.59
CA ARG A 53 -5.09 -29.81 -4.98
C ARG A 53 -5.60 -28.71 -5.90
N PHE A 54 -4.69 -27.98 -6.52
CA PHE A 54 -5.01 -27.14 -7.67
C PHE A 54 -5.22 -28.04 -8.89
N ALA A 55 -6.41 -27.98 -9.50
CA ALA A 55 -6.67 -28.63 -10.78
C ALA A 55 -5.91 -27.88 -11.89
N SER A 56 -4.77 -28.43 -12.32
CA SER A 56 -4.08 -27.99 -13.53
C SER A 56 -4.81 -28.53 -14.76
N ARG A 57 -5.05 -27.67 -15.75
CA ARG A 57 -5.66 -27.99 -17.04
C ARG A 57 -4.97 -29.20 -17.69
N VAL A 58 -5.77 -30.18 -18.10
CA VAL A 58 -5.32 -31.31 -18.92
C VAL A 58 -5.10 -30.79 -20.35
N CYS A 59 -3.87 -30.87 -20.85
CA CYS A 59 -3.60 -30.72 -22.29
C CYS A 59 -3.94 -32.03 -23.01
N PRO A 60 -4.58 -32.01 -24.19
CA PRO A 60 -4.76 -33.22 -24.99
C PRO A 60 -3.43 -33.62 -25.62
N VAL A 61 -3.03 -34.89 -25.44
CA VAL A 61 -1.88 -35.49 -26.12
C VAL A 61 -2.40 -36.13 -27.42
N PRO A 62 -1.77 -35.91 -28.59
CA PRO A 62 -2.14 -36.63 -29.82
C PRO A 62 -1.69 -38.09 -29.72
N GLU A 63 -2.56 -39.02 -30.11
CA GLU A 63 -2.23 -40.44 -30.19
C GLU A 63 -1.15 -40.70 -31.25
N GLY A 64 -0.14 -41.49 -30.86
CA GLY A 64 0.76 -42.18 -31.80
C GLY A 64 2.14 -41.56 -32.00
N ARG A 65 3.04 -41.74 -31.02
CA ARG A 65 4.43 -42.21 -31.24
C ARG A 65 5.23 -42.32 -29.93
N ALA A 66 5.93 -43.45 -29.83
CA ALA A 66 7.11 -43.79 -29.00
C ALA A 66 7.35 -43.03 -27.68
N ARG A 67 7.31 -43.79 -26.57
CA ARG A 67 7.77 -43.37 -25.24
C ARG A 67 9.23 -42.86 -25.28
N PRO A 68 9.55 -41.68 -24.71
CA PRO A 68 10.89 -41.42 -24.22
C PRO A 68 10.95 -41.57 -22.69
N ARG A 69 12.10 -42.07 -22.27
CA ARG A 69 12.49 -42.46 -20.91
C ARG A 69 12.25 -41.33 -19.90
N CYS A 70 11.61 -41.64 -18.78
CA CYS A 70 11.56 -40.77 -17.61
C CYS A 70 12.99 -40.57 -17.06
N ALA A 71 13.59 -39.41 -17.33
CA ALA A 71 14.77 -38.95 -16.64
C ALA A 71 14.38 -38.56 -15.21
N TRP A 72 14.91 -39.30 -14.23
CA TRP A 72 14.78 -39.01 -12.82
C TRP A 72 15.48 -37.69 -12.50
N HIS A 73 14.73 -36.59 -12.38
CA HIS A 73 15.21 -35.41 -11.69
C HIS A 73 15.27 -35.72 -10.20
N LYS A 74 16.49 -35.84 -9.66
CA LYS A 74 16.77 -35.89 -8.22
C LYS A 74 15.99 -34.77 -7.51
N THR A 75 14.98 -35.14 -6.73
CA THR A 75 14.37 -34.25 -5.75
C THR A 75 15.45 -33.89 -4.72
N LYS A 76 15.88 -32.62 -4.72
CA LYS A 76 16.71 -32.07 -3.65
C LYS A 76 15.89 -32.14 -2.36
N GLN A 77 16.21 -33.14 -1.55
CA GLN A 77 15.72 -33.28 -0.18
C GLN A 77 16.28 -32.09 0.63
N PHE A 78 15.44 -31.08 0.86
CA PHE A 78 15.77 -29.98 1.76
C PHE A 78 15.88 -30.54 3.18
N ARG A 79 17.11 -30.83 3.62
CA ARG A 79 17.45 -30.98 5.04
C ARG A 79 17.05 -29.69 5.74
N ARG A 80 16.04 -29.75 6.61
CA ARG A 80 15.73 -28.69 7.56
C ARG A 80 16.94 -28.49 8.46
N LYS A 81 17.64 -27.36 8.30
CA LYS A 81 18.61 -26.90 9.30
C LYS A 81 17.85 -26.46 10.56
N PRO A 82 18.44 -26.59 11.76
CA PRO A 82 17.74 -26.29 13.00
C PRO A 82 17.35 -24.81 13.02
N PHE A 83 16.08 -24.58 13.35
CA PHE A 83 15.53 -23.27 13.65
C PHE A 83 16.34 -22.68 14.81
N VAL A 84 17.02 -21.56 14.57
CA VAL A 84 17.40 -20.64 15.63
C VAL A 84 16.10 -20.03 16.11
N SER A 85 15.65 -20.41 17.30
CA SER A 85 14.53 -19.75 17.98
C SER A 85 14.93 -18.31 18.27
N ILE A 86 14.55 -17.40 17.37
CA ILE A 86 14.54 -15.98 17.66
C ILE A 86 13.22 -15.75 18.43
N SER A 87 13.32 -15.61 19.74
CA SER A 87 12.20 -15.22 20.61
C SER A 87 11.82 -13.76 20.33
N ILE A 88 11.12 -13.52 19.22
CA ILE A 88 10.35 -12.29 18.99
C ILE A 88 8.94 -12.60 19.46
N LEU A 89 8.65 -12.44 20.75
CA LEU A 89 7.27 -12.43 21.28
C LEU A 89 7.26 -11.98 22.75
N GLN A 90 7.68 -10.74 22.99
CA GLN A 90 7.25 -9.94 24.15
C GLN A 90 7.00 -8.49 23.70
N GLY A 91 6.18 -8.36 22.67
CA GLY A 91 5.47 -7.13 22.36
C GLY A 91 4.01 -7.50 22.32
N ALA A 92 3.36 -7.47 23.47
CA ALA A 92 1.91 -7.59 23.53
C ALA A 92 1.35 -6.37 22.80
N TRP A 93 1.06 -6.53 21.51
CA TRP A 93 0.16 -5.64 20.80
C TRP A 93 -1.18 -5.81 21.52
N PRO A 94 -1.71 -4.81 22.23
CA PRO A 94 -3.05 -4.96 22.76
C PRO A 94 -3.96 -5.08 21.53
N LEU A 95 -4.52 -6.27 21.36
CA LEU A 95 -5.70 -6.47 20.55
C LEU A 95 -6.67 -5.36 20.94
N LEU A 96 -7.10 -4.60 19.94
CA LEU A 96 -8.21 -3.66 19.99
C LEU A 96 -9.37 -4.27 20.80
N SER A 97 -9.41 -3.98 22.10
CA SER A 97 -10.57 -4.23 22.93
C SER A 97 -11.56 -3.13 22.60
N LEU A 98 -12.52 -3.47 21.73
CA LEU A 98 -13.70 -2.69 21.40
C LEU A 98 -14.66 -2.65 22.62
N SER A 99 -14.19 -2.12 23.74
CA SER A 99 -14.95 -1.96 24.98
C SER A 99 -14.74 -0.56 25.56
N ALA A 100 -14.95 0.45 24.72
CA ALA A 100 -14.99 1.86 25.12
C ALA A 100 -16.35 2.50 24.78
N VAL A 101 -17.45 1.76 24.97
CA VAL A 101 -18.83 2.29 24.85
C VAL A 101 -19.63 2.01 26.13
N ALA A 102 -18.99 2.11 27.29
CA ALA A 102 -19.68 2.12 28.58
C ALA A 102 -18.90 2.98 29.59
N ALA A 103 -18.89 4.29 29.37
CA ALA A 103 -18.45 5.27 30.37
C ALA A 103 -19.46 6.41 30.45
N ALA A 104 -20.70 6.08 30.81
CA ALA A 104 -21.67 7.04 31.29
C ALA A 104 -21.82 6.81 32.79
N THR A 105 -20.89 7.37 33.59
CA THR A 105 -21.01 7.73 35.03
C THR A 105 -19.66 8.07 35.70
N THR A 106 -18.52 7.83 35.05
CA THR A 106 -17.21 8.29 35.53
C THR A 106 -16.86 9.65 34.93
N GLY A 107 -16.40 10.59 35.76
CA GLY A 107 -15.93 11.90 35.30
C GLY A 107 -14.99 11.76 34.10
N TYR A 108 -15.20 12.59 33.08
CA TYR A 108 -14.37 12.58 31.88
C TYR A 108 -12.90 12.78 32.25
N GLN A 109 -12.05 11.82 31.92
CA GLN A 109 -10.60 11.89 32.10
C GLN A 109 -9.95 11.71 30.71
N PRO A 110 -9.11 12.65 30.27
CA PRO A 110 -8.38 12.48 29.03
C PRO A 110 -7.36 11.34 29.15
N LEU A 111 -7.01 10.72 28.03
CA LEU A 111 -5.94 9.73 28.01
C LEU A 111 -4.59 10.40 28.29
N HIS A 112 -3.69 9.73 29.00
CA HIS A 112 -2.32 10.21 29.14
C HIS A 112 -1.43 9.43 28.19
N TRP A 113 -0.70 10.13 27.32
CA TRP A 113 0.17 9.46 26.35
C TRP A 113 1.21 8.57 27.05
N GLU A 114 1.75 9.02 28.19
CA GLU A 114 2.71 8.27 29.01
C GLU A 114 2.16 6.92 29.51
N SER A 115 0.84 6.81 29.72
CA SER A 115 0.23 5.55 30.17
C SER A 115 0.22 4.47 29.10
N LEU A 116 0.57 4.80 27.84
CA LEU A 116 0.69 3.84 26.75
C LEU A 116 1.99 3.03 26.81
N GLY A 117 2.97 3.44 27.63
CA GLY A 117 4.27 2.76 27.75
C GLY A 117 5.09 2.78 26.47
N LEU A 118 4.88 3.80 25.62
CA LEU A 118 5.59 3.96 24.36
C LEU A 118 6.92 4.67 24.57
N SER A 119 7.95 4.25 23.84
CA SER A 119 9.27 4.89 23.81
C SER A 119 9.64 5.21 22.37
N PRO A 120 10.29 6.36 22.10
CA PRO A 120 10.85 6.69 20.78
C PRO A 120 11.88 5.66 20.27
N ILE A 121 12.54 4.97 21.21
CA ILE A 121 13.53 3.93 20.94
C ILE A 121 12.80 2.60 20.75
N ALA A 122 12.94 2.00 19.57
CA ALA A 122 12.37 0.70 19.26
C ALA A 122 13.25 -0.44 19.80
N ILE A 123 14.56 -0.33 19.59
CA ILE A 123 15.55 -1.32 20.04
C ILE A 123 16.78 -0.56 20.54
N ASP A 124 17.19 -0.83 21.77
CA ASP A 124 18.43 -0.33 22.34
C ASP A 124 19.48 -1.44 22.34
N LEU A 125 20.58 -1.24 21.62
CA LEU A 125 21.72 -2.16 21.56
C LEU A 125 22.88 -1.73 22.50
N GLY A 126 22.69 -0.70 23.31
CA GLY A 126 23.68 -0.11 24.21
C GLY A 126 24.62 0.89 23.52
N PHE A 127 25.21 0.52 22.39
CA PHE A 127 26.07 1.43 21.59
C PHE A 127 25.31 2.15 20.47
N PHE A 128 24.09 1.71 20.16
CA PHE A 128 23.27 2.24 19.08
C PHE A 128 21.78 2.02 19.38
N ALA A 129 21.00 3.09 19.27
CA ALA A 129 19.55 3.05 19.47
C ALA A 129 18.83 3.13 18.12
N ILE A 130 18.02 2.12 17.81
CA ILE A 130 17.16 2.11 16.63
C ILE A 130 15.85 2.80 17.02
N LYS A 131 15.54 3.92 16.37
CA LYS A 131 14.30 4.67 16.60
C LYS A 131 13.15 4.12 15.75
N TRP A 132 11.92 4.24 16.24
CA TRP A 132 10.71 3.87 15.48
C TRP A 132 10.60 4.62 14.17
N TYR A 133 11.01 5.89 14.14
CA TYR A 133 11.00 6.72 12.93
C TYR A 133 11.88 6.13 11.81
N SER A 134 13.07 5.62 12.16
CA SER A 134 13.98 4.97 11.21
C SER A 134 13.37 3.68 10.65
N LEU A 135 12.73 2.88 11.51
CA LEU A 135 12.04 1.67 11.08
C LEU A 135 10.83 1.97 10.20
N ALA A 136 10.04 3.00 10.55
CA ALA A 136 8.89 3.44 9.76
C ALA A 136 9.31 3.83 8.33
N TYR A 137 10.39 4.59 8.18
CA TYR A 137 10.93 4.91 6.85
C TYR A 137 11.42 3.68 6.10
N LEU A 138 12.22 2.82 6.74
CA LEU A 138 12.75 1.63 6.08
C LEU A 138 11.61 0.72 5.58
N VAL A 139 10.64 0.42 6.45
CA VAL A 139 9.48 -0.40 6.10
C VAL A 139 8.63 0.28 5.04
N GLY A 140 8.40 1.60 5.14
CA GLY A 140 7.66 2.37 4.14
C GLY A 140 8.28 2.29 2.75
N ILE A 141 9.60 2.49 2.64
CA ILE A 141 10.33 2.40 1.36
C ILE A 141 10.31 0.95 0.84
N MET A 142 10.51 -0.05 1.70
CA MET A 142 10.42 -1.46 1.29
C MET A 142 9.03 -1.81 0.75
N LEU A 143 7.96 -1.40 1.43
CA LEU A 143 6.58 -1.59 0.97
C LEU A 143 6.36 -0.91 -0.38
N ALA A 144 6.83 0.33 -0.55
CA ALA A 144 6.76 1.06 -1.81
C ALA A 144 7.49 0.31 -2.94
N TYR A 145 8.71 -0.19 -2.69
CA TYR A 145 9.48 -0.97 -3.67
C TYR A 145 8.77 -2.26 -4.08
N PHE A 146 8.27 -3.04 -3.11
CA PHE A 146 7.55 -4.28 -3.40
C PHE A 146 6.21 -4.03 -4.10
N GLN A 147 5.51 -2.95 -3.74
CA GLN A 147 4.27 -2.57 -4.39
C GLN A 147 4.52 -2.14 -5.84
N LEU A 148 5.51 -1.26 -6.07
CA LEU A 148 5.89 -0.83 -7.41
C LEU A 148 6.32 -2.02 -8.27
N GLY A 149 7.14 -2.93 -7.73
CA GLY A 149 7.56 -4.16 -8.40
C GLY A 149 6.39 -5.06 -8.83
N ARG A 150 5.26 -5.06 -8.11
CA ARG A 150 4.03 -5.74 -8.53
C ARG A 150 3.26 -4.95 -9.59
N MET A 151 3.20 -3.64 -9.46
CA MET A 151 2.48 -2.76 -10.38
C MET A 151 3.12 -2.73 -11.77
N ILE A 152 4.44 -2.71 -11.87
CA ILE A 152 5.15 -2.64 -13.15
C ILE A 152 5.06 -3.93 -13.99
N ARG A 153 4.69 -5.06 -13.37
CA ARG A 153 4.42 -6.33 -14.09
C ARG A 153 3.07 -6.32 -14.81
N GLN A 154 2.27 -5.28 -14.60
CA GLN A 154 0.98 -5.16 -15.25
C GLN A 154 1.13 -4.64 -16.69
N PRO A 155 0.26 -5.06 -17.62
CA PRO A 155 0.27 -4.56 -18.99
C PRO A 155 0.19 -3.04 -19.04
N GLY A 156 0.98 -2.45 -19.93
CA GLY A 156 1.03 -1.01 -20.18
C GLY A 156 1.75 -0.18 -19.13
N ALA A 157 2.47 -0.80 -18.20
CA ALA A 157 3.33 -0.07 -17.27
C ALA A 157 4.38 0.77 -18.03
N PRO A 158 4.62 2.03 -17.62
CA PRO A 158 5.61 2.88 -18.26
C PRO A 158 7.04 2.57 -17.81
N LEU A 159 7.22 1.62 -16.88
CA LEU A 159 8.47 1.32 -16.18
C LEU A 159 8.80 -0.17 -16.30
N ALA A 160 10.09 -0.50 -16.25
CA ALA A 160 10.61 -1.85 -16.08
C ALA A 160 11.25 -1.97 -14.68
N GLN A 161 11.56 -3.20 -14.25
CA GLN A 161 12.14 -3.45 -12.92
C GLN A 161 13.43 -2.64 -12.67
N ARG A 162 14.32 -2.55 -13.67
CA ARG A 162 15.54 -1.72 -13.58
C ARG A 162 15.25 -0.26 -13.22
N HIS A 163 14.15 0.31 -13.70
CA HIS A 163 13.78 1.69 -13.38
C HIS A 163 13.23 1.80 -11.95
N ALA A 164 12.58 0.75 -11.42
CA ALA A 164 12.17 0.72 -10.03
C ALA A 164 13.38 0.62 -9.09
N ASP A 165 14.40 -0.14 -9.49
CA ASP A 165 15.67 -0.25 -8.75
C ASP A 165 16.42 1.09 -8.76
N ASP A 166 16.49 1.76 -9.93
CA ASP A 166 17.03 3.11 -10.07
C ASP A 166 16.23 4.12 -9.21
N LEU A 167 14.90 4.10 -9.27
CA LEU A 167 14.06 5.00 -8.47
C LEU A 167 14.31 4.80 -6.98
N PHE A 168 14.41 3.55 -6.50
CA PHE A 168 14.72 3.28 -5.09
C PHE A 168 16.05 3.91 -4.68
N PHE A 169 17.10 3.74 -5.50
CA PHE A 169 18.42 4.29 -5.21
C PHE A 169 18.45 5.82 -5.30
N TYR A 170 18.05 6.38 -6.44
CA TYR A 170 18.13 7.82 -6.69
C TYR A 170 17.14 8.62 -5.84
N ALA A 171 15.94 8.12 -5.57
CA ALA A 171 15.00 8.81 -4.68
C ALA A 171 15.53 8.84 -3.24
N THR A 172 16.13 7.74 -2.75
CA THR A 172 16.74 7.72 -1.41
C THR A 172 17.87 8.74 -1.32
N LEU A 173 18.76 8.79 -2.32
CA LEU A 173 19.79 9.83 -2.39
C LEU A 173 19.18 11.23 -2.51
N GLY A 174 18.14 11.40 -3.30
CA GLY A 174 17.43 12.66 -3.48
C GLY A 174 16.85 13.20 -2.17
N ILE A 175 16.21 12.35 -1.36
CA ILE A 175 15.70 12.71 -0.04
C ILE A 175 16.83 13.15 0.89
N ILE A 176 17.92 12.38 0.94
CA ILE A 176 19.04 12.65 1.85
C ILE A 176 19.79 13.92 1.45
N LEU A 177 20.24 13.99 0.21
CA LEU A 177 21.02 15.13 -0.31
C LEU A 177 20.16 16.38 -0.39
N GLY A 178 18.95 16.25 -0.95
CA GLY A 178 18.01 17.36 -1.04
C GLY A 178 17.62 17.88 0.33
N GLY A 179 17.32 16.99 1.29
CA GLY A 179 16.96 17.38 2.64
C GLY A 179 18.09 18.09 3.37
N ARG A 180 19.32 17.60 3.24
CA ARG A 180 20.49 18.21 3.88
C ARG A 180 20.86 19.55 3.25
N LEU A 181 20.90 19.62 1.91
CA LEU A 181 21.18 20.87 1.18
C LEU A 181 20.08 21.90 1.41
N GLY A 182 18.81 21.49 1.39
CA GLY A 182 17.70 22.38 1.71
C GLY A 182 17.76 22.89 3.15
N TYR A 183 18.22 22.07 4.10
CA TYR A 183 18.43 22.53 5.47
C TYR A 183 19.53 23.61 5.53
N ALA A 184 20.66 23.35 4.89
CA ALA A 184 21.76 24.31 4.80
C ALA A 184 21.30 25.61 4.11
N VAL A 185 20.57 25.55 3.01
CA VAL A 185 20.15 26.75 2.27
C VAL A 185 19.11 27.59 3.03
N PHE A 186 18.10 26.95 3.63
CA PHE A 186 16.96 27.68 4.19
C PHE A 186 17.07 27.99 5.69
N TYR A 187 17.81 27.19 6.45
CA TYR A 187 17.81 27.27 7.92
C TYR A 187 19.19 27.50 8.52
N ALA A 188 20.25 27.05 7.85
CA ALA A 188 21.62 27.16 8.38
C ALA A 188 22.67 27.37 7.26
N PRO A 189 22.68 28.56 6.60
CA PRO A 189 23.55 28.87 5.45
C PRO A 189 25.04 28.71 5.73
N GLU A 190 25.46 28.82 6.98
CA GLU A 190 26.84 28.60 7.43
C GLU A 190 27.34 27.18 7.19
N LEU A 191 26.46 26.18 6.98
CA LEU A 191 26.88 24.84 6.58
C LEU A 191 27.43 24.79 5.15
N LEU A 192 27.06 25.74 4.28
CA LEU A 192 27.51 25.75 2.88
C LEU A 192 29.00 26.09 2.75
N THR A 193 29.57 26.79 3.72
CA THR A 193 31.01 27.11 3.75
C THR A 193 31.84 26.03 4.45
N ASN A 194 31.21 25.00 5.02
CA ASN A 194 31.88 23.93 5.74
C ASN A 194 31.45 22.53 5.23
N PRO A 195 32.08 22.01 4.16
CA PRO A 195 31.72 20.73 3.54
C PRO A 195 31.75 19.55 4.51
N ALA A 196 32.68 19.56 5.47
CA ALA A 196 32.79 18.50 6.46
C ALA A 196 31.54 18.40 7.33
N ARG A 197 30.99 19.54 7.81
CA ARG A 197 29.75 19.58 8.59
C ARG A 197 28.51 19.32 7.73
N LEU A 198 28.53 19.74 6.48
CA LEU A 198 27.42 19.49 5.55
C LEU A 198 27.13 17.99 5.39
N ILE A 199 28.14 17.12 5.43
CA ILE A 199 27.98 15.67 5.27
C ILE A 199 27.55 14.96 6.57
N ARG A 200 27.65 15.62 7.74
CA ARG A 200 27.34 15.00 9.05
C ARG A 200 25.84 14.91 9.31
N LEU A 201 25.19 13.94 8.66
CA LEU A 201 23.75 13.68 8.78
C LEU A 201 23.33 13.27 10.21
N TRP A 202 24.26 12.73 11.01
CA TRP A 202 24.01 12.32 12.39
C TRP A 202 23.91 13.49 13.38
N GLU A 203 24.34 14.70 13.01
CA GLU A 203 24.13 15.91 13.81
C GLU A 203 22.67 16.41 13.73
N GLY A 204 21.81 15.72 12.96
CA GLY A 204 20.45 16.17 12.66
C GLY A 204 20.43 17.32 11.64
N GLY A 205 19.27 17.91 11.39
CA GLY A 205 19.11 19.01 10.42
C GLY A 205 18.81 18.52 9.00
N MET A 206 17.53 18.35 8.73
CA MET A 206 16.98 17.92 7.44
C MET A 206 15.77 18.80 7.10
N SER A 207 15.69 19.27 5.85
CA SER A 207 14.57 20.04 5.34
C SER A 207 13.60 19.14 4.58
N PHE A 208 12.32 19.20 4.96
CA PHE A 208 11.26 18.50 4.21
C PHE A 208 11.19 18.98 2.75
N HIS A 209 11.16 20.29 2.53
CA HIS A 209 11.07 20.90 1.19
C HIS A 209 12.28 20.52 0.33
N GLY A 210 13.48 20.53 0.92
CA GLY A 210 14.69 20.08 0.26
C GLY A 210 14.61 18.61 -0.15
N GLY A 211 14.14 17.74 0.75
CA GLY A 211 13.97 16.31 0.48
C GLY A 211 12.94 16.05 -0.62
N LEU A 212 11.81 16.77 -0.61
CA LEU A 212 10.79 16.69 -1.66
C LEU A 212 11.35 17.09 -3.02
N ILE A 213 12.04 18.24 -3.11
CA ILE A 213 12.67 18.71 -4.36
C ILE A 213 13.69 17.69 -4.86
N GLY A 214 14.58 17.22 -3.99
CA GLY A 214 15.59 16.22 -4.35
C GLY A 214 14.97 14.91 -4.85
N THR A 215 13.86 14.48 -4.24
CA THR A 215 13.10 13.30 -4.70
C THR A 215 12.48 13.51 -6.07
N VAL A 216 11.81 14.65 -6.29
CA VAL A 216 11.18 14.95 -7.59
C VAL A 216 12.23 15.05 -8.69
N LEU A 217 13.38 15.67 -8.42
CA LEU A 217 14.51 15.73 -9.34
C LEU A 217 15.07 14.33 -9.65
N ALA A 218 15.17 13.46 -8.65
CA ALA A 218 15.58 12.06 -8.86
C ALA A 218 14.59 11.29 -9.74
N ILE A 219 13.27 11.46 -9.53
CA ILE A 219 12.23 10.86 -10.37
C ILE A 219 12.33 11.39 -11.81
N ALA A 220 12.52 12.71 -11.96
CA ALA A 220 12.67 13.36 -13.25
C ALA A 220 13.91 12.85 -13.99
N TRP A 221 15.04 12.70 -13.29
CA TRP A 221 16.27 12.14 -13.82
C TRP A 221 16.09 10.71 -14.32
N VAL A 222 15.48 9.83 -13.52
CA VAL A 222 15.23 8.44 -13.91
C VAL A 222 14.24 8.34 -15.07
N ALA A 223 13.20 9.18 -15.09
CA ALA A 223 12.27 9.23 -16.20
C ALA A 223 12.94 9.70 -17.49
N TRP A 224 13.72 10.78 -17.42
CA TRP A 224 14.42 11.35 -18.57
C TRP A 224 15.45 10.37 -19.16
N ARG A 225 16.36 9.83 -18.33
CA ARG A 225 17.40 8.89 -18.80
C ARG A 225 16.81 7.60 -19.37
N GLY A 226 15.63 7.20 -18.89
CA GLY A 226 14.95 5.98 -19.32
C GLY A 226 14.03 6.19 -20.52
N GLY A 227 13.86 7.42 -21.03
CA GLY A 227 12.87 7.74 -22.06
C GLY A 227 11.43 7.49 -21.61
N LEU A 228 11.16 7.61 -20.31
CA LEU A 228 9.87 7.31 -19.69
C LEU A 228 8.99 8.56 -19.67
N ASN A 229 7.67 8.36 -19.77
CA ASN A 229 6.74 9.45 -19.54
C ASN A 229 6.71 9.82 -18.04
N PHE A 230 7.27 10.98 -17.69
CA PHE A 230 7.37 11.47 -16.31
C PHE A 230 6.04 11.45 -15.56
N VAL A 231 4.96 11.93 -16.16
CA VAL A 231 3.64 11.98 -15.50
C VAL A 231 3.12 10.59 -15.20
N ARG A 232 3.28 9.64 -16.13
CA ARG A 232 2.90 8.23 -15.89
C ARG A 232 3.79 7.55 -14.86
N THR A 233 5.07 7.92 -14.79
CA THR A 233 5.95 7.46 -13.72
C THR A 233 5.43 7.94 -12.37
N CYS A 234 5.06 9.21 -12.26
CA CYS A 234 4.47 9.78 -11.05
C CYS A 234 3.13 9.12 -10.68
N ASP A 235 2.29 8.73 -11.65
CA ASP A 235 1.06 7.97 -11.36
C ASP A 235 1.33 6.67 -10.61
N TYR A 236 2.40 5.94 -10.97
CA TYR A 236 2.76 4.68 -10.31
C TYR A 236 3.39 4.93 -8.94
N ILE A 237 4.23 5.96 -8.82
CA ILE A 237 4.88 6.33 -7.56
C ILE A 237 3.83 6.80 -6.55
N ALA A 238 2.86 7.63 -6.96
CA ALA A 238 1.83 8.20 -6.09
C ALA A 238 1.05 7.12 -5.30
N VAL A 239 0.75 5.98 -5.94
CA VAL A 239 0.05 4.85 -5.31
C VAL A 239 0.91 4.15 -4.23
N CYS A 240 2.23 4.32 -4.28
CA CYS A 240 3.20 3.70 -3.37
C CYS A 240 3.60 4.60 -2.19
N VAL A 241 3.23 5.89 -2.18
CA VAL A 241 3.64 6.85 -1.14
C VAL A 241 2.89 6.65 0.18
N ALA A 242 1.61 6.27 0.10
CA ALA A 242 0.69 6.25 1.23
C ALA A 242 1.13 5.37 2.43
N PRO A 243 1.71 4.17 2.25
CA PRO A 243 2.25 3.40 3.39
C PRO A 243 3.36 4.14 4.15
N GLY A 244 4.22 4.88 3.44
CA GLY A 244 5.27 5.68 4.06
C GLY A 244 4.70 6.83 4.90
N LEU A 245 3.67 7.52 4.38
CA LEU A 245 2.95 8.56 5.13
C LEU A 245 2.29 7.97 6.38
N PHE A 246 1.55 6.88 6.24
CA PHE A 246 0.89 6.20 7.36
C PHE A 246 1.88 5.86 8.48
N LEU A 247 2.97 5.14 8.14
CA LEU A 247 3.96 4.69 9.11
C LEU A 247 4.71 5.86 9.74
N GLY A 248 5.06 6.88 8.96
CA GLY A 248 5.71 8.09 9.47
C GLY A 248 4.85 8.81 10.52
N ARG A 249 3.55 8.97 10.26
CA ARG A 249 2.61 9.58 11.21
C ARG A 249 2.38 8.73 12.45
N CYS A 250 2.31 7.40 12.31
CA CYS A 250 2.32 6.51 13.47
C CYS A 250 3.61 6.65 14.29
N ALA A 251 4.77 6.84 13.64
CA ALA A 251 6.01 7.06 14.36
C ALA A 251 6.05 8.44 15.07
N ASN A 252 5.48 9.49 14.49
CA ASN A 252 5.30 10.77 15.20
C ASN A 252 4.45 10.59 16.47
N PHE A 253 3.38 9.80 16.38
CA PHE A 253 2.57 9.45 17.54
C PHE A 253 3.36 8.68 18.61
N VAL A 254 4.16 7.69 18.21
CA VAL A 254 5.03 6.90 19.11
C VAL A 254 6.19 7.73 19.70
N ASN A 255 6.60 8.80 19.03
CA ASN A 255 7.56 9.76 19.57
C ASN A 255 6.89 10.79 20.50
N GLY A 256 5.56 10.86 20.50
CA GLY A 256 4.81 11.88 21.24
C GLY A 256 5.03 13.29 20.71
N GLU A 257 5.24 13.48 19.40
CA GLU A 257 5.54 14.78 18.77
C GLU A 257 4.49 15.20 17.72
N LEU A 258 4.41 16.49 17.37
CA LEU A 258 3.47 17.04 16.37
C LEU A 258 1.97 16.82 16.72
N TRP A 259 1.64 16.99 18.00
CA TRP A 259 0.28 16.89 18.51
C TRP A 259 -0.63 18.03 18.03
N GLY A 260 -1.92 17.87 18.31
CA GLY A 260 -2.96 18.82 17.93
C GLY A 260 -3.13 19.98 18.91
N ARG A 261 -4.06 20.87 18.56
CA ARG A 261 -4.51 21.97 19.41
C ARG A 261 -5.12 21.45 20.70
N VAL A 262 -5.02 22.28 21.74
CA VAL A 262 -5.79 22.12 22.97
C VAL A 262 -7.27 22.09 22.64
N THR A 263 -8.02 21.22 23.29
CA THR A 263 -9.43 21.03 23.03
C THR A 263 -10.20 20.74 24.32
N ASP A 264 -11.35 21.40 24.49
CA ASP A 264 -12.30 21.09 25.56
C ASP A 264 -13.27 19.96 25.17
N SER A 265 -13.09 19.40 23.96
CA SER A 265 -13.90 18.31 23.45
C SER A 265 -13.81 17.09 24.37
N LYS A 266 -14.96 16.50 24.69
CA LYS A 266 -15.08 15.31 25.55
C LYS A 266 -15.01 13.99 24.80
N VAL A 267 -14.38 13.98 23.61
CA VAL A 267 -14.22 12.74 22.84
C VAL A 267 -13.21 11.81 23.52
N PRO A 268 -13.45 10.47 23.52
CA PRO A 268 -12.70 9.55 24.39
C PRO A 268 -11.24 9.33 23.98
N TRP A 269 -10.79 9.90 22.86
CA TRP A 269 -9.44 9.75 22.32
C TRP A 269 -8.58 11.01 22.38
N VAL A 270 -9.03 12.09 23.05
CA VAL A 270 -8.10 13.20 23.33
C VAL A 270 -7.07 12.75 24.36
N MET A 271 -5.90 13.36 24.31
CA MET A 271 -4.82 12.98 25.22
C MET A 271 -3.92 14.13 25.64
N VAL A 272 -3.32 13.96 26.81
CA VAL A 272 -2.24 14.80 27.33
C VAL A 272 -0.91 14.21 26.84
N PHE A 273 -0.15 15.01 26.07
CA PHE A 273 1.13 14.62 25.49
C PHE A 273 2.32 15.08 26.36
N PRO A 274 3.44 14.32 26.37
CA PRO A 274 4.64 14.72 27.10
C PRO A 274 5.20 16.02 26.53
N GLY A 275 5.51 16.99 27.41
CA GLY A 275 6.05 18.30 27.00
C GLY A 275 5.06 19.27 26.36
N ALA A 276 3.78 18.90 26.22
CA ALA A 276 2.74 19.72 25.60
C ALA A 276 1.88 20.54 26.59
N GLY A 277 2.23 20.47 27.88
CA GLY A 277 1.45 21.00 29.01
C GLY A 277 0.40 20.00 29.52
N PRO A 278 -0.35 20.36 30.59
CA PRO A 278 -1.32 19.46 31.23
C PRO A 278 -2.65 19.37 30.48
N LEU A 279 -2.84 20.17 29.44
CA LEU A 279 -4.13 20.30 28.76
C LEU A 279 -4.33 19.20 27.71
N PRO A 280 -5.54 18.66 27.56
CA PRO A 280 -5.85 17.65 26.57
C PRO A 280 -5.82 18.20 25.14
N ARG A 281 -5.32 17.39 24.22
CA ARG A 281 -5.09 17.75 22.82
C ARG A 281 -5.61 16.66 21.90
N HIS A 282 -5.91 17.04 20.66
CA HIS A 282 -6.21 16.07 19.62
C HIS A 282 -4.92 15.31 19.21
N PRO A 283 -4.97 13.97 19.07
CA PRO A 283 -3.85 13.22 18.48
C PRO A 283 -3.85 13.36 16.96
N SER A 284 -3.56 14.56 16.45
CA SER A 284 -3.62 14.89 15.02
C SER A 284 -2.75 13.98 14.16
N GLN A 285 -1.66 13.43 14.71
CA GLN A 285 -0.81 12.46 14.02
C GLN A 285 -1.61 11.23 13.57
N LEU A 286 -2.56 10.76 14.39
CA LEU A 286 -3.42 9.62 14.02
C LEU A 286 -4.45 10.01 12.97
N TYR A 287 -4.92 11.27 12.97
CA TYR A 287 -5.81 11.77 11.93
C TYR A 287 -5.07 11.89 10.59
N GLU A 288 -3.82 12.36 10.61
CA GLU A 288 -2.92 12.40 9.44
C GLU A 288 -2.64 10.96 8.95
N ALA A 289 -2.28 10.04 9.85
CA ALA A 289 -2.06 8.64 9.51
C ALA A 289 -3.29 8.03 8.82
N LEU A 290 -4.47 8.27 9.38
CA LEU A 290 -5.72 7.75 8.84
C LEU A 290 -6.05 8.36 7.46
N LEU A 291 -6.05 9.68 7.33
CA LEU A 291 -6.52 10.36 6.11
C LEU A 291 -5.44 10.41 5.02
N GLU A 292 -4.24 10.92 5.33
CA GLU A 292 -3.14 11.08 4.37
C GLU A 292 -2.53 9.72 4.00
N GLY A 293 -2.51 8.77 4.94
CA GLY A 293 -1.93 7.44 4.77
C GLY A 293 -2.96 6.40 4.37
N LEU A 294 -3.78 5.93 5.33
CA LEU A 294 -4.59 4.74 5.15
C LEU A 294 -5.73 4.93 4.12
N VAL A 295 -6.57 5.94 4.30
CA VAL A 295 -7.74 6.20 3.44
C VAL A 295 -7.29 6.55 2.03
N LEU A 296 -6.37 7.51 1.88
CA LEU A 296 -5.84 7.88 0.57
C LEU A 296 -5.13 6.70 -0.12
N GLY A 297 -4.36 5.92 0.65
CA GLY A 297 -3.70 4.72 0.16
C GLY A 297 -4.68 3.67 -0.36
N ILE A 298 -5.76 3.40 0.38
CA ILE A 298 -6.83 2.47 -0.05
C ILE A 298 -7.47 2.98 -1.35
N VAL A 299 -7.82 4.27 -1.42
CA VAL A 299 -8.42 4.87 -2.62
C VAL A 299 -7.52 4.66 -3.84
N LEU A 300 -6.25 5.05 -3.74
CA LEU A 300 -5.28 4.92 -4.84
C LEU A 300 -5.02 3.46 -5.21
N PHE A 301 -4.90 2.58 -4.23
CA PHE A 301 -4.71 1.15 -4.43
C PHE A 301 -5.91 0.53 -5.18
N VAL A 302 -7.13 0.81 -4.73
CA VAL A 302 -8.36 0.33 -5.37
C VAL A 302 -8.48 0.90 -6.78
N LEU A 303 -8.22 2.20 -6.98
CA LEU A 303 -8.25 2.81 -8.31
C LEU A 303 -7.24 2.16 -9.26
N PHE A 304 -6.01 1.90 -8.82
CA PHE A 304 -5.00 1.26 -9.65
C PHE A 304 -5.37 -0.19 -10.03
N TRP A 305 -5.82 -1.00 -9.07
CA TRP A 305 -6.01 -2.44 -9.25
C TRP A 305 -7.40 -2.85 -9.73
N ARG A 306 -8.44 -2.09 -9.38
CA ARG A 306 -9.85 -2.43 -9.67
C ARG A 306 -10.45 -1.64 -10.82
N THR A 307 -9.76 -0.62 -11.32
CA THR A 307 -10.27 0.24 -12.39
C THR A 307 -9.28 0.40 -13.53
N ARG A 308 -9.65 1.17 -14.56
CA ARG A 308 -8.77 1.54 -15.67
C ARG A 308 -7.97 2.82 -15.40
N ALA A 309 -7.88 3.29 -14.16
CA ALA A 309 -7.22 4.56 -13.83
C ALA A 309 -5.76 4.63 -14.31
N ARG A 310 -5.00 3.52 -14.23
CA ARG A 310 -3.59 3.44 -14.67
C ARG A 310 -3.35 3.69 -16.18
N TRP A 311 -4.42 3.69 -16.97
CA TRP A 311 -4.40 3.96 -18.41
C TRP A 311 -4.68 5.44 -18.74
N ARG A 312 -4.95 6.27 -17.74
CA ARG A 312 -5.18 7.71 -17.88
C ARG A 312 -4.00 8.50 -17.25
N PRO A 313 -3.03 8.95 -18.06
CA PRO A 313 -1.86 9.67 -17.55
C PRO A 313 -2.25 10.92 -16.75
N GLY A 314 -1.75 11.01 -15.52
CA GLY A 314 -1.97 12.11 -14.60
C GLY A 314 -3.11 11.87 -13.60
N LEU A 315 -3.96 10.85 -13.81
CA LEU A 315 -5.13 10.66 -12.96
C LEU A 315 -4.76 10.27 -11.53
N LEU A 316 -3.83 9.33 -11.35
CA LEU A 316 -3.49 8.81 -10.01
C LEU A 316 -2.66 9.81 -9.22
N VAL A 317 -1.69 10.46 -9.86
CA VAL A 317 -0.93 11.54 -9.21
C VAL A 317 -1.81 12.76 -8.91
N GLY A 318 -2.78 13.08 -9.78
CA GLY A 318 -3.75 14.15 -9.55
C GLY A 318 -4.66 13.85 -8.36
N ILE A 319 -5.21 12.63 -8.28
CA ILE A 319 -6.03 12.17 -7.14
C ILE A 319 -5.21 12.13 -5.85
N PHE A 320 -3.95 11.70 -5.91
CA PHE A 320 -3.05 11.77 -4.76
C PHE A 320 -2.86 13.21 -4.28
N ALA A 321 -2.54 14.14 -5.19
CA ALA A 321 -2.30 15.54 -4.84
C ALA A 321 -3.54 16.22 -4.24
N VAL A 322 -4.72 16.03 -4.86
CA VAL A 322 -5.98 16.56 -4.33
C VAL A 322 -6.37 15.89 -3.02
N GLY A 323 -6.30 14.56 -2.95
CA GLY A 323 -6.67 13.79 -1.77
C GLY A 323 -5.78 14.10 -0.56
N TYR A 324 -4.46 14.19 -0.77
CA TYR A 324 -3.52 14.60 0.26
C TYR A 324 -3.75 16.07 0.66
N ALA A 325 -3.99 16.98 -0.30
CA ALA A 325 -4.30 18.38 0.00
C ALA A 325 -5.56 18.52 0.86
N LEU A 326 -6.64 17.80 0.52
CA LEU A 326 -7.89 17.81 1.27
C LEU A 326 -7.71 17.22 2.67
N ALA A 327 -7.08 16.04 2.78
CA ALA A 327 -6.78 15.43 4.07
C ALA A 327 -5.98 16.39 4.95
N ARG A 328 -4.92 16.98 4.39
CA ARG A 328 -4.06 17.92 5.10
C ARG A 328 -4.83 19.16 5.54
N PHE A 329 -5.59 19.78 4.64
CA PHE A 329 -6.39 20.97 4.92
C PHE A 329 -7.39 20.70 6.06
N THR A 330 -8.02 19.52 6.08
CA THR A 330 -8.95 19.11 7.14
C THR A 330 -8.25 18.86 8.47
N VAL A 331 -7.12 18.14 8.49
CA VAL A 331 -6.43 17.83 9.76
C VAL A 331 -5.79 19.08 10.37
N GLU A 332 -5.42 20.05 9.55
CA GLU A 332 -4.82 21.29 10.01
C GLU A 332 -5.80 22.16 10.84
N PHE A 333 -7.11 21.87 10.87
CA PHE A 333 -8.06 22.43 11.85
C PHE A 333 -7.92 21.83 13.26
N TYR A 334 -7.35 20.64 13.37
CA TYR A 334 -7.08 19.97 14.65
C TYR A 334 -5.62 20.07 15.08
N ARG A 335 -4.70 20.38 14.14
CA ARG A 335 -3.26 20.43 14.37
C ARG A 335 -2.82 21.76 15.00
N GLU A 336 -1.94 21.74 15.99
CA GLU A 336 -1.36 22.97 16.53
C GLU A 336 -0.38 23.60 15.51
N PRO A 337 -0.53 24.89 15.15
CA PRO A 337 0.47 25.57 14.33
C PRO A 337 1.81 25.62 15.05
N ASP A 338 2.91 25.47 14.30
CA ASP A 338 4.24 25.67 14.85
C ASP A 338 4.34 27.09 15.44
N ALA A 339 5.00 27.24 16.60
CA ALA A 339 5.01 28.51 17.35
C ALA A 339 5.46 29.72 16.51
N GLN A 340 6.40 29.52 15.59
CA GLN A 340 6.93 30.54 14.67
C GLN A 340 5.92 31.00 13.60
N LEU A 341 4.86 30.22 13.35
CA LEU A 341 3.85 30.45 12.33
C LEU A 341 2.49 30.84 12.91
N LEU A 342 2.39 30.95 14.24
CA LEU A 342 1.14 31.29 14.92
C LEU A 342 0.65 32.70 14.52
N ASP A 343 1.53 33.69 14.50
CA ASP A 343 1.21 35.06 14.08
C ASP A 343 0.71 35.13 12.62
N PHE A 344 1.31 34.34 11.74
CA PHE A 344 0.89 34.24 10.35
C PHE A 344 -0.50 33.61 10.23
N ALA A 345 -0.77 32.56 11.00
CA ALA A 345 -2.08 31.91 11.03
C ALA A 345 -3.17 32.86 11.56
N MET A 346 -2.87 33.64 12.59
CA MET A 346 -3.80 34.62 13.16
C MET A 346 -4.14 35.75 12.18
N ARG A 347 -3.16 36.23 11.40
CA ARG A 347 -3.37 37.31 10.43
C ARG A 347 -4.07 36.86 9.16
N SER A 348 -3.73 35.69 8.64
CA SER A 348 -4.26 35.21 7.36
C SER A 348 -5.55 34.39 7.49
N GLY A 349 -5.96 34.03 8.72
CA GLY A 349 -7.13 33.21 8.99
C GLY A 349 -6.96 31.72 8.66
N LEU A 350 -5.84 31.35 8.02
CA LEU A 350 -5.49 29.98 7.67
C LEU A 350 -4.05 29.68 8.13
N SER A 351 -3.83 28.46 8.56
CA SER A 351 -2.48 27.97 8.85
C SER A 351 -1.59 27.91 7.59
N MET A 352 -0.27 27.89 7.78
CA MET A 352 0.67 27.71 6.67
C MET A 352 0.45 26.37 5.93
N GLY A 353 0.09 25.31 6.67
CA GLY A 353 -0.26 24.02 6.08
C GLY A 353 -1.45 24.13 5.11
N GLN A 354 -2.49 24.87 5.49
CA GLN A 354 -3.66 25.11 4.62
C GLN A 354 -3.27 25.91 3.37
N TRP A 355 -2.49 26.98 3.53
CA TRP A 355 -2.02 27.77 2.38
C TRP A 355 -1.23 26.93 1.38
N LEU A 356 -0.31 26.08 1.85
CA LEU A 356 0.51 25.22 0.99
C LEU A 356 -0.32 24.14 0.28
N THR A 357 -1.45 23.74 0.85
CA THR A 357 -2.33 22.74 0.21
C THR A 357 -3.14 23.31 -0.96
N LEU A 358 -3.43 24.61 -0.99
CA LEU A 358 -4.24 25.21 -2.07
C LEU A 358 -3.57 25.11 -3.45
N PRO A 359 -2.29 25.50 -3.65
CA PRO A 359 -1.61 25.33 -4.94
C PRO A 359 -1.51 23.85 -5.34
N MET A 360 -1.20 22.97 -4.38
CA MET A 360 -1.11 21.53 -4.64
C MET A 360 -2.46 20.94 -5.07
N MET A 361 -3.56 21.39 -4.47
CA MET A 361 -4.91 21.00 -4.85
C MET A 361 -5.26 21.48 -6.27
N ALA A 362 -4.91 22.72 -6.62
CA ALA A 362 -5.12 23.27 -7.96
C ALA A 362 -4.32 22.50 -9.03
N ILE A 363 -3.03 22.23 -8.77
CA ILE A 363 -2.17 21.43 -9.65
C ILE A 363 -2.74 20.01 -9.80
N GLY A 364 -3.13 19.37 -8.70
CA GLY A 364 -3.75 18.04 -8.73
C GLY A 364 -5.03 18.01 -9.54
N LEU A 365 -5.91 19.00 -9.37
CA LEU A 365 -7.15 19.12 -10.12
C LEU A 365 -6.89 19.30 -11.62
N SER A 366 -5.87 20.08 -11.99
CA SER A 366 -5.47 20.25 -13.39
C SER A 366 -5.06 18.92 -14.05
N PHE A 367 -4.36 18.05 -13.31
CA PHE A 367 -4.01 16.70 -13.78
C PHE A 367 -5.23 15.80 -13.93
N ILE A 368 -6.17 15.84 -12.98
CA ILE A 368 -7.41 15.07 -13.04
C ILE A 368 -8.24 15.49 -14.25
N ILE A 369 -8.50 16.79 -14.42
CA ILE A 369 -9.29 17.34 -15.54
C ILE A 369 -8.65 16.90 -16.87
N ARG A 370 -7.34 17.10 -17.02
CA ARG A 370 -6.61 16.70 -18.23
C ARG A 370 -6.70 15.20 -18.49
N ALA A 371 -6.64 14.36 -17.45
CA ALA A 371 -6.68 12.91 -17.58
C ALA A 371 -8.07 12.37 -17.90
N VAL A 372 -9.14 13.05 -17.47
CA VAL A 372 -10.53 12.66 -17.76
C VAL A 372 -10.97 13.13 -19.14
N VAL A 373 -10.52 14.30 -19.59
CA VAL A 373 -10.85 14.85 -20.92
C VAL A 373 -10.14 14.10 -22.05
N ARG A 374 -8.93 13.58 -21.81
CA ARG A 374 -8.18 12.83 -22.83
C ARG A 374 -8.60 11.36 -22.88
N PRO A 375 -8.61 10.73 -24.07
CA PRO A 375 -8.90 9.31 -24.18
C PRO A 375 -7.85 8.49 -23.40
N PRO A 376 -8.25 7.37 -22.77
CA PRO A 376 -7.30 6.43 -22.18
C PRO A 376 -6.28 5.97 -23.22
N LEU A 377 -5.08 5.62 -22.77
CA LEU A 377 -4.07 5.01 -23.64
C LEU A 377 -4.64 3.75 -24.29
N ALA A 378 -4.48 3.66 -25.62
CA ALA A 378 -4.91 2.50 -26.37
C ALA A 378 -4.20 1.25 -25.85
N VAL A 379 -4.98 0.24 -25.45
CA VAL A 379 -4.44 -1.07 -25.11
C VAL A 379 -4.26 -1.80 -26.44
N SER A 380 -3.08 -1.71 -27.04
CA SER A 380 -2.74 -2.56 -28.17
C SER A 380 -2.58 -4.00 -27.68
N PHE A 381 -3.64 -4.80 -27.80
CA PHE A 381 -3.51 -6.24 -27.77
C PHE A 381 -2.86 -6.64 -29.09
N GLN A 382 -1.57 -6.98 -29.08
CA GLN A 382 -1.04 -7.81 -30.16
C GLN A 382 -1.62 -9.21 -29.97
N PRO A 383 -2.42 -9.73 -30.92
CA PRO A 383 -2.83 -11.13 -30.89
C PRO A 383 -1.57 -11.99 -30.97
N ALA A 384 -1.41 -12.93 -30.05
CA ALA A 384 -0.31 -13.89 -30.10
C ALA A 384 -0.43 -14.71 -31.40
N GLY A 385 0.39 -14.41 -32.40
CA GLY A 385 0.42 -15.18 -33.65
C GLY A 385 0.83 -14.46 -34.93
N GLN A 386 1.07 -13.14 -34.95
CA GLN A 386 1.56 -12.49 -36.17
C GLN A 386 3.10 -12.41 -36.21
N PRO A 387 3.77 -13.01 -37.21
CA PRO A 387 5.20 -12.83 -37.40
C PRO A 387 5.50 -11.37 -37.75
N ASN A 388 6.62 -10.86 -37.22
CA ASN A 388 7.11 -9.51 -37.47
C ASN A 388 7.19 -9.22 -38.97
N GLY A 389 6.52 -8.14 -39.40
CA GLY A 389 6.76 -7.52 -40.69
C GLY A 389 5.50 -7.39 -41.55
N GLN A 390 4.69 -6.38 -41.26
CA GLN A 390 4.01 -5.61 -42.29
C GLN A 390 3.54 -4.30 -41.65
N THR A 391 4.31 -3.24 -41.92
CA THR A 391 3.87 -1.85 -41.87
C THR A 391 2.59 -1.72 -42.70
N VAL A 392 1.46 -1.54 -42.02
CA VAL A 392 0.26 -1.01 -42.69
C VAL A 392 0.29 0.50 -42.49
N VAL A 393 0.70 1.18 -43.55
CA VAL A 393 0.39 2.58 -43.77
C VAL A 393 -1.04 2.63 -44.28
N SER A 394 -1.94 3.24 -43.50
CA SER A 394 -3.08 4.02 -43.99
C SER A 394 -3.71 4.82 -42.86
#